data_AF-A0A949IUV0-F1
#
_entry.id   AF-A0A949IUV0-F1
#
_cell.length_a   1.000
_cell.length_b   1.000
_cell.length_c   1.000
_cell.angle_alpha   90.00
_cell.angle_beta   90.00
_cell.angle_gamma   90.00
#
_symmetry.space_group_name_H-M   'P 1'
#
loop_
_entity.id
_entity.type
_entity.pdbx_description
1 polymer ?
#
loop_
_entity_poly.entity_id
_entity_poly.type
_entity_poly.pdbx_seq_one_letter_code
_entity_poly.pdbx_strand_id
1 'polypeptide(L)'
;MMWRYFKFAPDRHSAAIIYRIPANGKNISKQNDADVHRFEADGQWHVTGSLTLRMQAMEGYFSEESDEINEAEAIERMAQTVAEGKPA
;
A
#
# COMPACT_ATOMS: atom_id res chain seq x y z
N MET A 1 -0.79 15.42 9.00
CA MET A 1 -1.38 14.94 7.74
C MET A 1 -1.82 13.51 7.98
N MET A 2 -3.06 13.17 7.67
CA MET A 2 -3.63 11.85 7.94
C MET A 2 -3.48 10.97 6.70
N TRP A 3 -3.17 9.69 6.88
CA TRP A 3 -2.92 8.73 5.81
C TRP A 3 -4.03 7.67 5.78
N ARG A 4 -4.35 7.19 4.58
CA ARG A 4 -5.10 5.95 4.35
C ARG A 4 -4.10 4.87 3.99
N TYR A 5 -4.34 3.66 4.49
CA TYR A 5 -3.43 2.54 4.31
C TYR A 5 -4.12 1.41 3.57
N PHE A 6 -3.37 0.72 2.72
CA PHE A 6 -3.88 -0.40 1.95
C PHE A 6 -2.90 -1.56 2.01
N LYS A 7 -3.44 -2.77 2.08
CA LYS A 7 -2.67 -4.00 1.88
C LYS A 7 -2.90 -4.51 0.47
N PHE A 8 -1.84 -4.96 -0.19
CA PHE A 8 -1.94 -5.61 -1.48
C PHE A 8 -1.10 -6.88 -1.44
N ALA A 9 -1.71 -8.02 -1.74
CA ALA A 9 -1.02 -9.30 -1.84
C ALA A 9 -1.11 -9.78 -3.29
N PRO A 10 -0.03 -9.71 -4.08
CA PRO A 10 -0.06 -10.15 -5.48
C PRO A 10 -0.38 -11.64 -5.64
N ASP A 11 -0.12 -12.44 -4.60
CA ASP A 11 -0.52 -13.83 -4.50
C ASP A 11 -0.70 -14.25 -3.03
N ARG A 12 -1.32 -15.41 -2.79
CA ARG A 12 -1.63 -15.91 -1.43
C ARG A 12 -0.40 -16.27 -0.59
N HIS A 13 0.78 -16.34 -1.19
CA HIS A 13 2.02 -16.77 -0.53
C HIS A 13 3.04 -15.63 -0.40
N SER A 14 2.84 -14.51 -1.09
CA SER A 14 3.65 -13.31 -0.95
C SER A 14 3.27 -12.51 0.30
N ALA A 15 4.29 -11.87 0.89
CA ALA A 15 4.08 -10.89 1.93
C ALA A 15 3.18 -9.78 1.40
N ALA A 16 2.21 -9.35 2.21
CA ALA A 16 1.34 -8.26 1.82
C ALA A 16 2.14 -6.94 1.77
N ILE A 17 2.14 -6.31 0.61
CA ILE A 17 2.73 -4.99 0.39
C ILE A 17 1.83 -3.94 1.03
N ILE A 18 2.41 -3.01 1.78
CA ILE A 18 1.66 -1.92 2.39
C ILE A 18 1.86 -0.65 1.58
N TYR A 19 0.74 -0.02 1.22
CA TYR A 19 0.72 1.27 0.59
C TYR A 19 0.05 2.31 1.49
N ARG A 20 0.44 3.58 1.37
CA ARG A 20 -0.29 4.70 1.96
C ARG A 20 -0.48 5.83 0.97
N ILE A 21 -1.61 6.51 1.09
CA ILE A 21 -1.95 7.73 0.34
C ILE A 21 -2.53 8.78 1.30
N PRO A 22 -2.44 10.09 1.00
CA PRO A 22 -2.97 11.10 1.88
C PRO A 22 -4.51 11.04 1.93
N ALA A 23 -5.08 11.22 3.12
CA ALA A 23 -6.51 11.29 3.35
C ALA A 23 -7.07 12.66 2.91
N ASN A 24 -6.95 12.98 1.63
CA ASN A 24 -7.37 14.26 1.02
C ASN A 24 -8.75 14.19 0.33
N GLY A 25 -9.50 13.11 0.58
CA GLY A 25 -10.82 12.86 -0.03
C GLY A 25 -10.77 12.43 -1.51
N LYS A 26 -9.59 12.20 -2.08
CA LYS A 26 -9.43 11.68 -3.44
C LYS A 26 -9.22 10.17 -3.42
N ASN A 27 -9.83 9.50 -4.38
CA ASN A 27 -9.57 8.10 -4.67
C ASN A 27 -8.19 7.93 -5.30
N ILE A 28 -7.65 6.72 -5.28
CA ILE A 28 -6.32 6.39 -5.81
C ILE A 28 -6.11 6.77 -7.28
N SER A 29 -7.17 6.68 -8.09
CA SER A 29 -7.18 7.09 -9.50
C SER A 29 -7.00 8.60 -9.72
N LYS A 30 -7.13 9.40 -8.65
CA LYS A 30 -7.04 10.86 -8.64
C LYS A 30 -5.91 11.39 -7.75
N GLN A 31 -5.14 10.51 -7.10
CA GLN A 31 -3.96 10.90 -6.33
C GLN A 31 -2.81 11.32 -7.27
N ASN A 32 -1.94 12.21 -6.80
CA ASN A 32 -0.69 12.45 -7.54
C ASN A 32 0.26 11.26 -7.34
N ASP A 33 1.13 11.02 -8.31
CA ASP A 33 2.11 9.92 -8.21
C ASP A 33 3.05 10.10 -7.02
N ALA A 34 3.42 11.34 -6.70
CA ALA A 34 4.26 11.67 -5.55
C ALA A 34 3.58 11.40 -4.18
N ASP A 35 2.27 11.18 -4.17
CA ASP A 35 1.47 11.01 -2.95
C ASP A 35 1.23 9.53 -2.60
N VAL A 36 1.68 8.59 -3.44
CA VAL A 36 1.53 7.16 -3.22
C VAL A 36 2.85 6.55 -2.77
N HIS A 37 2.86 6.06 -1.54
CA HIS A 37 4.04 5.50 -0.92
C HIS A 37 3.85 4.00 -0.70
N ARG A 38 4.89 3.22 -0.97
CA ARG A 38 5.02 1.81 -0.66
C ARG A 38 5.97 1.64 0.51
N PHE A 39 5.62 0.77 1.45
CA PHE A 39 6.51 0.37 2.52
C PHE A 39 7.39 -0.79 2.06
N GLU A 40 8.69 -0.68 2.30
CA GLU A 40 9.68 -1.68 1.89
C GLU A 40 10.31 -2.38 3.11
N ALA A 41 10.95 -3.52 2.87
CA ALA A 41 11.61 -4.31 3.90
C ALA A 41 12.79 -3.60 4.59
N ASP A 42 13.29 -2.50 4.02
CA ASP A 42 14.27 -1.62 4.64
C ASP A 42 13.69 -0.75 5.78
N GLY A 43 12.37 -0.86 6.03
CA GLY A 43 11.66 -0.11 7.05
C GLY A 43 11.30 1.31 6.61
N GLN A 44 11.44 1.65 5.33
CA GLN A 44 11.21 2.99 4.80
C GLN A 44 10.04 3.03 3.83
N TRP A 45 9.53 4.26 3.65
CA TRP A 45 8.48 4.55 2.69
C TRP A 45 9.09 5.11 1.41
N HIS A 46 8.85 4.45 0.29
CA HIS A 46 9.33 4.84 -1.03
C HIS A 46 8.17 5.32 -1.90
N VAL A 47 8.39 6.38 -2.67
CA VAL A 47 7.39 6.85 -3.64
C VAL A 47 7.37 5.86 -4.80
N THR A 48 6.21 5.25 -5.04
CA THR A 48 6.04 4.23 -6.09
C THR A 48 5.22 4.72 -7.28
N GLY A 49 4.55 5.87 -7.15
CA GLY A 49 3.60 6.35 -8.14
C GLY A 49 2.21 5.71 -8.01
N SER A 50 1.18 6.43 -8.47
CA SER A 50 -0.20 5.94 -8.44
C SER A 50 -0.50 4.97 -9.57
N LEU A 51 0.35 4.93 -10.61
CA LEU A 51 0.18 4.04 -11.77
C LEU A 51 0.13 2.57 -11.37
N THR A 52 1.00 2.11 -10.47
CA THR A 52 1.05 0.71 -10.03
C THR A 52 -0.29 0.27 -9.44
N LEU A 53 -0.80 1.00 -8.45
CA LEU A 53 -2.08 0.65 -7.82
C LEU A 53 -3.28 0.84 -8.75
N ARG A 54 -3.23 1.81 -9.67
CA ARG A 54 -4.27 1.97 -10.71
C ARG A 54 -4.30 0.79 -11.67
N MET A 55 -3.16 0.31 -12.13
CA MET A 55 -3.08 -0.88 -12.99
C MET A 55 -3.61 -2.11 -12.25
N GLN A 56 -3.19 -2.33 -11.00
CA GLN A 56 -3.70 -3.43 -10.18
C GLN A 56 -5.22 -3.32 -9.94
N ALA A 57 -5.75 -2.10 -9.78
CA ALA A 57 -7.19 -1.87 -9.67
C ALA A 57 -7.94 -2.21 -10.97
N MET A 58 -7.37 -1.83 -12.11
CA MET A 58 -7.94 -2.15 -13.43
C MET A 58 -7.93 -3.65 -13.73
N GLU A 59 -6.90 -4.36 -13.28
CA GLU A 59 -6.77 -5.82 -13.42
C GLU A 59 -7.59 -6.59 -12.37
N GLY A 60 -8.20 -5.90 -11.40
CA GLY A 60 -9.05 -6.50 -10.37
C GLY A 60 -8.28 -7.13 -9.21
N TYR A 61 -6.97 -6.91 -9.11
CA TYR A 61 -6.12 -7.37 -8.00
C TYR A 61 -6.13 -6.41 -6.81
N PHE A 62 -6.62 -5.19 -6.99
CA PHE A 62 -6.73 -4.18 -5.93
C PHE A 62 -8.14 -3.54 -5.91
N SER A 63 -8.68 -3.35 -4.71
CA SER A 63 -9.95 -2.67 -4.46
C SER A 63 -9.80 -1.73 -3.27
N GLU A 64 -10.01 -0.43 -3.50
CA GLU A 64 -9.87 0.59 -2.45
C GLU A 64 -10.75 0.31 -1.22
N GLU A 65 -11.90 -0.34 -1.38
CA GLU A 65 -12.80 -0.67 -0.27
C GLU A 65 -12.42 -1.97 0.45
N SER A 66 -11.87 -2.95 -0.27
CA SER A 66 -11.56 -4.27 0.29
C SER A 66 -10.14 -4.34 0.87
N ASP A 67 -9.23 -3.55 0.32
CA ASP A 67 -7.82 -3.53 0.67
C ASP A 67 -7.47 -2.42 1.66
N GLU A 68 -8.39 -1.48 1.93
CA GLU A 68 -8.19 -0.47 2.96
C GLU A 68 -8.12 -1.11 4.35
N ILE A 69 -7.09 -0.74 5.09
CA ILE A 69 -6.85 -1.18 6.46
C ILE A 69 -6.65 0.02 7.36
N ASN A 70 -6.94 -0.15 8.64
CA ASN A 70 -6.65 0.88 9.63
C ASN A 70 -5.14 0.97 9.91
N GLU A 71 -4.71 2.08 10.51
CA GLU A 71 -3.29 2.34 10.79
C GLU A 71 -2.67 1.28 11.73
N ALA A 72 -3.43 0.76 12.69
CA ALA A 72 -2.91 -0.26 13.60
C ALA A 72 -2.58 -1.58 12.88
N GLU A 73 -3.47 -2.04 11.99
CA GLU A 73 -3.20 -3.22 11.14
C GLU A 73 -2.03 -2.95 10.18
N ALA A 74 -1.92 -1.73 9.63
CA ALA A 74 -0.79 -1.37 8.78
C ALA A 74 0.53 -1.45 9.56
N ILE A 75 0.58 -0.93 10.79
CA ILE A 75 1.77 -1.01 11.66
C ILE A 75 2.17 -2.45 11.95
N GLU A 76 1.20 -3.30 12.27
CA GLU A 76 1.47 -4.72 12.53
C GLU A 76 2.08 -5.40 11.30
N ARG A 77 1.51 -5.17 10.11
CA ARG A 77 2.01 -5.74 8.86
C ARG A 77 3.38 -5.18 8.47
N MET A 78 3.62 -3.89 8.65
CA MET A 78 4.94 -3.29 8.42
C MET A 78 6.01 -3.94 9.31
N ALA A 79 5.69 -4.23 10.57
CA ALA A 79 6.59 -4.94 11.46
C ALA A 79 6.88 -6.37 10.97
N GLN A 80 5.87 -7.07 10.43
CA GLN A 80 6.04 -8.38 9.80
C GLN A 80 6.94 -8.29 8.56
N THR A 81 6.70 -7.33 7.66
CA THR A 81 7.52 -7.11 6.45
C THR A 81 9.00 -6.92 6.78
N VAL A 82 9.33 -6.10 7.79
CA VAL A 82 10.72 -5.89 8.24
C VAL A 82 11.29 -7.16 8.87
N ALA A 83 10.52 -7.87 9.69
CA ALA A 83 10.97 -9.08 10.37
C ALA A 83 11.26 -10.24 9.38
N GLU A 84 10.49 -10.34 8.30
CA GLU A 84 10.67 -11.39 7.29
C GLU A 84 11.87 -11.12 6.36
N GLY A 85 12.33 -9.87 6.27
CA GLY A 85 13.54 -9.49 5.50
C GLY A 85 13.47 -9.81 4.00
N LYS A 86 12.28 -10.14 3.48
CA LYS A 86 12.07 -10.41 2.07
C LYS A 86 11.57 -9.14 1.40
N PRO A 87 12.13 -8.73 0.24
CA PRO A 87 11.56 -7.65 -0.53
C PRO A 87 10.11 -8.00 -0.89
N ALA A 88 9.21 -7.04 -0.67
CA ALA A 88 7.81 -7.09 -1.08
C ALA A 88 7.66 -7.20 -2.61
#